data_AF-A0A6N4AAP2-F1
#
_entry.id   AF-A0A6N4AAP2-F1
#
_cell.length_a   1.000
_cell.length_b   1.000
_cell.length_c   1.000
_cell.angle_alpha   90.00
_cell.angle_beta   90.00
_cell.angle_gamma   90.00
#
_symmetry.space_group_name_H-M   'P 1'
#
loop_
_entity.id
_entity.type
_entity.pdbx_description
1 polymer ?
#
loop_
_entity_poly.entity_id
_entity_poly.type
_entity_poly.pdbx_seq_one_letter_code
_entity_poly.pdbx_strand_id
1 'polypeptide(L)'
;MKTIKTFFSILLIAITVSCSSDDGDGNPIPTPTPIKTAKFEITGNFTGHIFIVYNNNVTGNTTETVTSLPWSKTIEYPDNVMGIGISGNAVMQNPGVAGQTASLKIYYDNNVVRQSNKIADVNGTFSFESLAFIFP
;
A
#
# COMPACT_ATOMS: atom_id res chain seq x y z
N MET A 1 -9.43 44.59 16.82
CA MET A 1 -10.83 44.37 17.25
C MET A 1 -11.77 44.53 16.07
N LYS A 2 -12.38 43.44 15.60
CA LYS A 2 -13.73 43.41 15.02
C LYS A 2 -14.13 41.96 14.84
N THR A 3 -15.01 41.54 15.74
CA THR A 3 -15.69 40.25 15.83
C THR A 3 -16.63 40.04 14.63
N ILE A 4 -16.50 38.93 13.92
CA ILE A 4 -17.53 38.44 12.99
C ILE A 4 -18.06 37.11 13.51
N LYS A 5 -19.39 37.06 13.51
CA LYS A 5 -20.26 36.15 14.22
C LYS A 5 -20.48 34.86 13.42
N THR A 6 -20.46 33.76 14.17
CA THR A 6 -20.96 32.40 13.95
C THR A 6 -22.01 32.21 12.84
N PHE A 7 -21.89 31.14 12.05
CA PHE A 7 -23.03 30.27 11.71
C PHE A 7 -22.58 28.81 11.66
N PHE A 8 -22.98 28.07 12.70
CA PHE A 8 -22.91 26.63 12.82
C PHE A 8 -24.08 26.06 12.01
N SER A 9 -23.85 25.10 11.11
CA SER A 9 -24.93 24.37 10.43
C SER A 9 -24.65 22.87 10.59
N ILE A 10 -25.39 22.26 11.51
CA ILE A 10 -25.40 20.83 11.80
C ILE A 10 -26.46 20.21 10.88
N LEU A 11 -26.04 19.41 9.91
CA LEU A 11 -26.97 18.60 9.12
C LEU A 11 -27.04 17.20 9.74
N LEU A 12 -28.07 17.00 10.57
CA LEU A 12 -28.49 15.69 11.07
C LEU A 12 -29.24 14.96 9.94
N ILE A 13 -28.79 13.79 9.54
CA ILE A 13 -29.56 12.86 8.71
C ILE A 13 -29.80 11.59 9.54
N ALA A 14 -31.03 11.47 10.02
CA ALA A 14 -31.71 10.27 10.52
C ALA A 14 -32.93 10.14 9.59
N ILE A 15 -33.46 9.00 9.15
CA ILE A 15 -33.45 7.58 9.51
C ILE A 15 -34.25 6.91 8.38
N THR A 16 -34.00 5.63 8.05
CA THR A 16 -35.07 4.64 7.88
C THR A 16 -34.53 3.23 8.08
N VAL A 17 -35.01 2.58 9.13
CA VAL A 17 -35.09 1.11 9.21
C VAL A 17 -36.04 0.62 8.12
N SER A 18 -35.60 -0.34 7.32
CA SER A 18 -36.47 -1.16 6.47
C SER A 18 -36.48 -2.57 7.04
N CYS A 19 -37.68 -3.05 7.37
CA CYS A 19 -37.95 -4.40 7.85
C CYS A 19 -39.08 -4.95 6.97
N SER A 20 -38.84 -6.02 6.24
CA SER A 20 -39.86 -7.03 5.92
C SER A 20 -39.18 -8.25 5.31
N SER A 21 -39.32 -9.38 6.00
CA SER A 21 -39.10 -10.72 5.47
C SER A 21 -40.04 -10.97 4.30
N ASP A 22 -39.54 -11.52 3.19
CA ASP A 22 -40.34 -12.34 2.30
C ASP A 22 -39.44 -13.34 1.55
N ASP A 23 -39.90 -14.58 1.53
CA ASP A 23 -39.23 -15.74 0.94
C ASP A 23 -39.31 -15.67 -0.60
N GLY A 24 -38.20 -15.95 -1.29
CA GLY A 24 -38.20 -16.06 -2.75
C GLY A 24 -36.83 -16.38 -3.33
N ASP A 25 -36.64 -17.64 -3.71
CA ASP A 25 -35.68 -18.18 -4.69
C ASP A 25 -34.38 -17.38 -4.90
N GLY A 26 -33.53 -17.39 -3.88
CA GLY A 26 -32.21 -16.79 -3.94
C GLY A 26 -31.24 -17.64 -4.76
N ASN A 27 -30.99 -17.27 -6.00
CA ASN A 27 -29.61 -17.39 -6.50
C ASN A 27 -28.74 -16.69 -5.43
N PRO A 28 -27.73 -17.35 -4.83
CA PRO A 28 -26.90 -16.70 -3.84
C PRO A 28 -26.29 -15.46 -4.51
N ILE A 29 -26.69 -14.28 -4.01
CA ILE A 29 -25.96 -13.05 -4.29
C ILE A 29 -24.52 -13.37 -3.90
N PRO A 30 -23.54 -13.31 -4.81
CA PRO A 30 -22.16 -13.56 -4.42
C PRO A 30 -21.81 -12.51 -3.37
N THR A 31 -21.73 -12.93 -2.12
CA THR A 31 -21.15 -12.12 -1.06
C THR A 31 -19.78 -11.69 -1.56
N PRO A 32 -19.47 -10.39 -1.63
CA PRO A 32 -18.15 -9.95 -2.04
C PRO A 32 -17.15 -10.63 -1.11
N THR A 33 -16.26 -11.44 -1.68
CA THR A 33 -15.13 -12.01 -0.94
C THR A 33 -14.46 -10.85 -0.20
N PRO A 34 -14.30 -10.91 1.13
CA PRO A 34 -13.70 -9.79 1.84
C PRO A 34 -12.33 -9.45 1.24
N ILE A 35 -12.10 -8.15 1.13
CA ILE A 35 -10.97 -7.56 0.40
C ILE A 35 -10.06 -6.91 1.45
N LYS A 36 -8.80 -7.34 1.49
CA LYS A 36 -7.75 -6.72 2.29
C LYS A 36 -6.97 -5.75 1.43
N THR A 37 -6.88 -4.48 1.84
CA THR A 37 -6.14 -3.47 1.08
C THR A 37 -4.78 -3.23 1.73
N ALA A 38 -3.70 -3.39 0.97
CA ALA A 38 -2.36 -2.99 1.40
C ALA A 38 -1.72 -2.06 0.38
N LYS A 39 -0.81 -1.20 0.86
CA LYS A 39 -0.04 -0.27 0.00
C LYS A 39 1.45 -0.50 0.20
N PHE A 40 2.17 -0.68 -0.90
CA PHE A 40 3.63 -0.54 -0.94
C PHE A 40 3.98 0.89 -1.31
N GLU A 41 5.02 1.44 -0.69
CA GLU A 41 5.49 2.79 -0.96
C GLU A 41 7.00 2.84 -0.90
N ILE A 42 7.60 3.54 -1.85
CA ILE A 42 9.02 3.88 -1.85
C ILE A 42 9.15 5.40 -1.92
N THR A 43 9.84 5.97 -0.95
CA THR A 43 10.11 7.42 -0.86
C THR A 43 11.60 7.66 -0.64
N GLY A 44 12.06 8.89 -0.82
CA GLY A 44 13.46 9.28 -0.63
C GLY A 44 13.92 10.23 -1.72
N ASN A 45 15.23 10.46 -1.79
CA ASN A 45 15.87 11.28 -2.82
C ASN A 45 16.74 10.47 -3.78
N PHE A 46 16.60 9.15 -3.80
CA PHE A 46 17.25 8.27 -4.77
C PHE A 46 16.77 8.58 -6.20
N THR A 47 17.71 8.81 -7.11
CA THR A 47 17.42 9.21 -8.50
C THR A 47 17.63 8.09 -9.51
N GLY A 48 18.21 6.96 -9.09
CA GLY A 48 18.36 5.78 -9.95
C GLY A 48 17.07 4.97 -10.05
N HIS A 49 17.12 3.89 -10.82
CA HIS A 49 16.01 2.94 -10.92
C HIS A 49 16.10 1.85 -9.85
N ILE A 50 14.94 1.36 -9.39
CA ILE A 50 14.84 0.27 -8.41
C ILE A 50 14.04 -0.87 -9.04
N PHE A 51 14.64 -2.05 -9.14
CA PHE A 51 13.91 -3.27 -9.48
C PHE A 51 13.30 -3.85 -8.20
N ILE A 52 11.98 -3.98 -8.16
CA ILE A 52 11.25 -4.51 -7.02
C ILE A 52 10.62 -5.85 -7.37
N VAL A 53 10.53 -6.70 -6.36
CA VAL A 53 9.74 -7.93 -6.39
C VAL A 53 8.78 -7.87 -5.22
N TYR A 54 7.50 -7.94 -5.49
CA TYR A 54 6.47 -8.11 -4.47
C TYR A 54 5.68 -9.39 -4.72
N ASN A 55 5.22 -10.02 -3.67
CA ASN A 55 4.61 -11.34 -3.76
C ASN A 55 3.51 -11.55 -2.72
N ASN A 56 2.73 -12.60 -2.93
CA ASN A 56 1.80 -13.13 -1.95
C ASN A 56 1.72 -14.67 -2.06
N ASN A 57 1.03 -15.32 -1.12
CA ASN A 57 0.92 -16.78 -1.06
C ASN A 57 0.01 -17.41 -2.13
N VAL A 58 -0.70 -16.62 -2.95
CA VAL A 58 -1.66 -17.11 -3.95
C VAL A 58 -1.10 -16.94 -5.36
N THR A 59 -0.67 -15.73 -5.73
CA THR A 59 -0.22 -15.41 -7.10
C THR A 59 1.29 -15.47 -7.27
N GLY A 60 2.06 -15.65 -6.19
CA GLY A 60 3.52 -15.67 -6.25
C GLY A 60 4.12 -14.28 -6.52
N ASN A 61 5.21 -14.24 -7.27
CA ASN A 61 6.01 -13.03 -7.49
C ASN A 61 5.47 -12.17 -8.63
N THR A 62 5.47 -10.87 -8.42
CA THR A 62 5.29 -9.83 -9.43
C THR A 62 6.49 -8.89 -9.37
N THR A 63 6.96 -8.44 -10.53
CA THR A 63 8.15 -7.61 -10.64
C THR A 63 7.83 -6.29 -11.32
N GLU A 64 8.55 -5.24 -10.95
CA GLU A 64 8.40 -3.91 -11.53
C GLU A 64 9.73 -3.15 -11.43
N THR A 65 9.98 -2.26 -12.39
CA THR A 65 11.09 -1.30 -12.29
C THR A 65 10.52 0.08 -11.97
N VAL A 66 10.82 0.58 -10.78
CA VAL A 66 10.47 1.92 -10.34
C VAL A 66 11.51 2.89 -10.92
N THR A 67 11.05 3.82 -11.75
CA THR A 67 11.92 4.78 -12.47
C THR A 67 12.01 6.16 -11.81
N SER A 68 11.15 6.45 -10.85
CA SER A 68 11.18 7.71 -10.09
C SER A 68 10.53 7.55 -8.72
N LEU A 69 10.96 8.39 -7.77
CA LEU A 69 10.37 8.49 -6.44
C LEU A 69 9.68 9.86 -6.25
N PRO A 70 8.58 9.93 -5.48
CA PRO A 70 7.94 8.83 -4.73
C PRO A 70 7.16 7.87 -5.64
N TRP A 71 7.12 6.60 -5.25
CA TRP A 71 6.33 5.56 -5.91
C TRP A 71 5.42 4.89 -4.88
N SER A 72 4.21 4.51 -5.29
CA SER A 72 3.31 3.74 -4.45
C SER A 72 2.42 2.82 -5.27
N LYS A 73 2.08 1.67 -4.71
CA LYS A 73 1.13 0.71 -5.28
C LYS A 73 0.16 0.24 -4.21
N THR A 74 -1.13 0.50 -4.41
CA THR A 74 -2.21 -0.08 -3.61
C THR A 74 -2.71 -1.35 -4.30
N ILE A 75 -2.89 -2.42 -3.52
CA ILE A 75 -3.38 -3.71 -4.00
C ILE A 75 -4.49 -4.19 -3.07
N GLU A 76 -5.57 -4.65 -3.70
CA GLU A 76 -6.68 -5.35 -3.09
C GLU A 76 -6.43 -6.85 -3.16
N TYR A 77 -6.42 -7.51 -2.00
CA TYR A 77 -6.16 -8.93 -1.88
C TYR A 77 -7.43 -9.68 -1.46
N PRO A 78 -7.75 -10.81 -2.11
CA PRO A 78 -8.82 -11.68 -1.66
C PRO A 78 -8.48 -12.31 -0.31
N ASP A 79 -9.51 -12.84 0.36
CA ASP A 79 -9.38 -13.38 1.70
C ASP A 79 -8.38 -14.53 1.89
N ASN A 80 -8.22 -15.38 0.88
CA ASN A 80 -7.27 -16.50 0.89
C ASN A 80 -5.79 -16.06 0.83
N VAL A 81 -5.52 -14.77 0.63
CA VAL A 81 -4.17 -14.22 0.81
C VAL A 81 -3.90 -14.02 2.30
N MET A 82 -2.98 -14.81 2.84
CA MET A 82 -2.56 -14.78 4.25
C MET A 82 -1.44 -13.77 4.48
N GLY A 83 -0.62 -13.49 3.47
CA GLY A 83 0.51 -12.59 3.63
C GLY A 83 1.12 -12.09 2.33
N ILE A 84 1.87 -11.01 2.47
CA ILE A 84 2.51 -10.28 1.37
C ILE A 84 3.98 -10.03 1.69
N GLY A 85 4.80 -9.94 0.65
CA GLY A 85 6.22 -9.62 0.74
C GLY A 85 6.64 -8.61 -0.31
N ILE A 86 7.69 -7.86 -0.02
CA ILE A 86 8.36 -6.97 -0.97
C ILE A 86 9.85 -6.85 -0.67
N SER A 87 10.67 -6.86 -1.71
CA SER A 87 12.09 -6.50 -1.68
C SER A 87 12.46 -5.76 -2.97
N GLY A 88 13.70 -5.28 -3.05
CA GLY A 88 14.18 -4.65 -4.27
C GLY A 88 15.63 -4.24 -4.21
N ASN A 89 16.21 -3.96 -5.36
CA ASN A 89 17.61 -3.58 -5.52
C ASN A 89 17.72 -2.41 -6.49
N ALA A 90 18.71 -1.55 -6.26
CA ALA A 90 19.09 -0.55 -7.26
C ALA A 90 19.53 -1.27 -8.56
N VAL A 91 19.10 -0.74 -9.71
CA VAL A 91 19.46 -1.28 -11.03
C VAL A 91 20.84 -0.75 -11.43
N MET A 92 21.80 -1.65 -11.66
CA MET A 92 23.19 -1.27 -11.96
C MET A 92 23.35 -0.46 -13.26
N GLN A 93 22.44 -0.62 -14.22
CA GLN A 93 22.45 0.14 -15.48
C GLN A 93 21.90 1.56 -15.33
N ASN A 94 21.27 1.89 -14.20
CA ASN A 94 20.78 3.22 -13.87
C ASN A 94 20.91 3.43 -12.36
N PRO A 95 22.15 3.54 -11.84
CA PRO A 95 22.38 3.69 -10.42
C PRO A 95 21.99 5.10 -9.97
N GLY A 96 21.79 5.27 -8.66
CA GLY A 96 21.63 6.59 -8.08
C GLY A 96 22.99 7.25 -7.81
N VAL A 97 22.98 8.23 -6.91
CA VAL A 97 24.19 8.89 -6.41
C VAL A 97 24.47 8.40 -5.00
N ALA A 98 25.75 8.19 -4.68
CA ALA A 98 26.19 7.80 -3.33
C ALA A 98 25.60 8.75 -2.26
N GLY A 99 25.14 8.17 -1.15
CA GLY A 99 24.53 8.90 -0.04
C GLY A 99 23.05 9.27 -0.24
N GLN A 100 22.47 9.08 -1.42
CA GLN A 100 21.02 9.18 -1.59
C GLN A 100 20.30 8.10 -0.78
N THR A 101 19.06 8.37 -0.40
CA THR A 101 18.27 7.52 0.47
C THR A 101 17.01 7.03 -0.21
N ALA A 102 16.59 5.83 0.17
CA ALA A 102 15.29 5.26 -0.19
C ALA A 102 14.67 4.56 1.03
N SER A 103 13.37 4.71 1.21
CA SER A 103 12.58 4.12 2.28
C SER A 103 11.44 3.31 1.67
N LEU A 104 11.45 2.00 1.89
CA LEU A 104 10.42 1.06 1.47
C LEU A 104 9.49 0.79 2.66
N LYS A 105 8.19 0.94 2.45
CA LYS A 105 7.14 0.72 3.46
C LYS A 105 6.04 -0.19 2.95
N ILE A 106 5.50 -1.00 3.87
CA ILE A 106 4.21 -1.68 3.71
C ILE A 106 3.21 -0.99 4.63
N TYR A 107 2.07 -0.61 4.07
CA TYR A 107 0.92 -0.10 4.81
C TYR A 107 -0.22 -1.11 4.78
N TYR A 108 -0.92 -1.23 5.91
CA TYR A 108 -2.19 -1.94 6.04
C TYR A 108 -3.07 -1.13 7.00
N ASP A 109 -4.36 -0.96 6.67
CA ASP A 109 -5.30 -0.10 7.41
C ASP A 109 -4.73 1.29 7.72
N ASN A 110 -4.11 1.93 6.72
CA ASN A 110 -3.45 3.24 6.81
C ASN A 110 -2.28 3.34 7.80
N ASN A 111 -1.84 2.23 8.40
CA ASN A 111 -0.70 2.17 9.32
C ASN A 111 0.52 1.58 8.62
N VAL A 112 1.72 2.09 8.93
CA VAL A 112 2.98 1.45 8.51
C VAL A 112 3.16 0.18 9.32
N VAL A 113 3.08 -0.97 8.67
CA VAL A 113 3.25 -2.29 9.31
C VAL A 113 4.67 -2.83 9.16
N ARG A 114 5.40 -2.41 8.11
CA ARG A 114 6.82 -2.74 7.89
C ARG A 114 7.53 -1.58 7.21
N GLN A 115 8.82 -1.44 7.49
CA GLN A 115 9.67 -0.43 6.86
C GLN A 115 11.13 -0.91 6.78
N SER A 116 11.82 -0.54 5.70
CA SER A 116 13.27 -0.63 5.55
C SER A 116 13.81 0.67 4.96
N ASN A 117 14.92 1.16 5.49
CA ASN A 117 15.59 2.37 5.00
C ASN A 117 16.97 1.97 4.47
N LYS A 118 17.33 2.49 3.30
CA LYS A 118 18.63 2.26 2.68
C LYS A 118 19.27 3.56 2.23
N ILE A 119 20.60 3.55 2.25
CA ILE A 119 21.46 4.61 1.74
C ILE A 119 22.26 3.99 0.61
N ALA A 120 22.29 4.66 -0.53
CA ALA A 120 23.08 4.23 -1.68
C ALA A 120 24.58 4.28 -1.32
N ASP A 121 25.28 3.19 -1.61
CA ASP A 121 26.72 3.06 -1.38
C ASP A 121 27.53 3.91 -2.37
N VAL A 122 28.86 3.75 -2.35
CA VAL A 122 29.77 4.49 -3.24
C VAL A 122 29.50 4.26 -4.73
N ASN A 123 28.83 3.16 -5.09
CA ASN A 123 28.45 2.85 -6.46
C ASN A 123 27.05 3.36 -6.83
N GLY A 124 26.39 4.08 -5.91
CA GLY A 124 25.01 4.53 -6.11
C GLY A 124 24.00 3.39 -6.00
N THR A 125 24.34 2.32 -5.28
CA THR A 125 23.52 1.09 -5.21
C THR A 125 23.11 0.74 -3.79
N PHE A 126 22.03 -0.04 -3.66
CA PHE A 126 21.62 -0.65 -2.40
C PHE A 126 20.75 -1.88 -2.67
N SER A 127 20.53 -2.67 -1.62
CA SER A 127 19.57 -3.77 -1.58
C SER A 127 18.64 -3.58 -0.39
N PHE A 128 17.33 -3.55 -0.63
CA PHE A 128 16.34 -3.67 0.45
C PHE A 128 16.35 -5.11 0.97
N GLU A 129 16.22 -5.24 2.28
CA GLU A 129 15.86 -6.51 2.89
C GLU A 129 14.44 -6.89 2.49
N SER A 130 14.13 -8.20 2.48
CA SER A 130 12.76 -8.66 2.30
C SER A 130 11.90 -8.25 3.48
N LEU A 131 10.88 -7.45 3.22
CA LEU A 131 9.82 -7.15 4.17
C LEU A 131 8.66 -8.12 3.93
N ALA A 132 8.14 -8.69 5.01
CA ALA A 132 6.96 -9.55 4.96
C ALA A 132 5.93 -9.12 6.01
N PHE A 133 4.66 -9.19 5.62
CA PHE A 133 3.51 -8.90 6.49
C PHE A 133 2.47 -10.01 6.35
N ILE A 134 2.01 -10.54 7.48
CA ILE A 134 0.90 -11.49 7.57
C ILE A 134 -0.32 -10.69 7.98
N PHE A 135 -1.42 -10.84 7.23
CA PHE A 135 -2.66 -10.18 7.55
C PHE A 135 -3.25 -10.74 8.87
N PRO A 136 -3.92 -9.91 9.68
CA PRO A 136 -4.59 -10.36 10.89
C PRO A 136 -5.78 -11.29 10.60
#